data_AF-A0A7L6AMP7-F1
#
_entry.id   AF-A0A7L6AMP7-F1
#
_cell.length_a   1.000
_cell.length_b   1.000
_cell.length_c   1.000
_cell.angle_alpha   90.00
_cell.angle_beta   90.00
_cell.angle_gamma   90.00
#
_symmetry.space_group_name_H-M   'P 1'
#
loop_
_entity.id
_entity.type
_entity.pdbx_description
1 polymer ?
#
loop_
_entity_poly.entity_id
_entity_poly.type
_entity_poly.pdbx_seq_one_letter_code
_entity_poly.pdbx_strand_id
1 'polypeptide(L)'
;MKRRHAYSKVSVVLPVYNHARWVKQAIDSVLAQSFPAFECIIIDDASQDASWEVIQSTCQTAPEMRWHCLRHDANLGAPASINQGLQLAQGDYIAILNSDDVWDAERLQRLVTLAETQGLDFISTDVAVLDADSHPKEQDEPHWVAWFEGLKQDYADQQDFWATLLRGNCLITTSNFFFTGACMSG
;
A
#
# COMPACT_ATOMS: atom_id res chain seq x y z
N MET A 1 6.04 11.21 -26.69
CA MET A 1 5.64 12.59 -26.34
C MET A 1 5.02 12.54 -24.94
N LYS A 2 5.79 12.87 -23.89
CA LYS A 2 5.31 12.77 -22.49
C LYS A 2 4.19 13.81 -22.29
N ARG A 3 2.96 13.34 -22.07
CA ARG A 3 1.81 14.19 -21.75
C ARG A 3 2.11 14.88 -20.42
N ARG A 4 2.32 16.20 -20.45
CA ARG A 4 2.29 17.04 -19.25
C ARG A 4 0.84 17.12 -18.78
N HIS A 5 0.41 16.19 -17.94
CA HIS A 5 -0.83 16.37 -17.19
C HIS A 5 -0.56 17.27 -15.99
N ALA A 6 -1.56 18.08 -15.65
CA ALA A 6 -1.67 18.70 -14.35
C ALA A 6 -1.63 17.59 -13.30
N TYR A 7 -0.64 17.64 -12.40
CA TYR A 7 -0.37 16.75 -11.25
C TYR A 7 -0.72 15.25 -11.43
N SER A 8 0.29 14.39 -11.41
CA SER A 8 0.12 12.94 -11.44
C SER A 8 -0.85 12.45 -10.36
N LYS A 9 -1.84 11.64 -10.75
CA LYS A 9 -2.86 11.14 -9.82
C LYS A 9 -2.42 9.82 -9.21
N VAL A 10 -2.59 9.67 -7.90
CA VAL A 10 -2.32 8.42 -7.18
C VAL A 10 -3.64 7.84 -6.65
N SER A 11 -4.01 6.65 -7.08
CA SER A 11 -5.06 5.85 -6.45
C SER A 11 -4.46 4.98 -5.35
N VAL A 12 -5.03 5.05 -4.15
CA VAL A 12 -4.67 4.16 -3.05
C VAL A 12 -5.67 3.01 -2.99
N VAL A 13 -5.18 1.77 -2.97
CA VAL A 13 -5.98 0.56 -2.79
C VAL A 13 -5.71 0.00 -1.39
N LEU A 14 -6.77 -0.14 -0.59
CA LEU A 14 -6.69 -0.50 0.82
C LEU A 14 -7.60 -1.71 1.11
N PRO A 15 -7.07 -2.96 1.02
CA PRO A 15 -7.82 -4.15 1.43
C PRO A 15 -7.93 -4.25 2.95
N VAL A 16 -9.10 -4.63 3.46
CA VAL A 16 -9.39 -4.74 4.89
C VAL A 16 -10.02 -6.08 5.24
N TYR A 17 -9.52 -6.76 6.27
CA TYR A 17 -10.19 -7.90 6.88
C TYR A 17 -9.83 -8.01 8.37
N ASN A 18 -10.83 -7.83 9.25
CA ASN A 18 -10.68 -7.95 10.71
C ASN A 18 -9.55 -7.09 11.32
N HIS A 19 -9.40 -5.85 10.85
CA HIS A 19 -8.38 -4.90 11.30
C HIS A 19 -8.98 -3.66 11.97
N ALA A 20 -10.07 -3.77 12.73
CA ALA A 20 -10.75 -2.63 13.36
C ALA A 20 -9.81 -1.79 14.24
N ARG A 21 -8.80 -2.44 14.84
CA ARG A 21 -7.78 -1.81 15.67
C ARG A 21 -6.85 -0.88 14.89
N TRP A 22 -6.52 -1.20 13.64
CA TRP A 22 -5.45 -0.54 12.88
C TRP A 22 -5.95 0.25 11.66
N VAL A 23 -7.10 -0.13 11.09
CA VAL A 23 -7.60 0.45 9.83
C VAL A 23 -7.77 1.96 9.89
N LYS A 24 -8.15 2.51 11.06
CA LYS A 24 -8.22 3.97 11.23
C LYS A 24 -6.84 4.61 11.03
N GLN A 25 -5.80 4.05 11.64
CA GLN A 25 -4.44 4.58 11.53
C GLN A 25 -3.91 4.48 10.10
N ALA A 26 -4.22 3.39 9.40
CA ALA A 26 -3.91 3.24 7.98
C ALA A 26 -4.57 4.35 7.15
N ILE A 27 -5.88 4.58 7.32
CA ILE A 27 -6.62 5.66 6.62
C ILE A 27 -6.07 7.04 6.97
N ASP A 28 -5.82 7.31 8.26
CA ASP A 28 -5.24 8.57 8.72
C ASP A 28 -3.88 8.83 8.06
N SER A 29 -3.06 7.79 7.83
CA SER A 29 -1.76 7.91 7.16
C SER A 29 -1.86 8.27 5.67
N VAL A 30 -2.94 7.86 5.01
CA VAL A 30 -3.26 8.28 3.63
C VAL A 30 -3.66 9.75 3.59
N LEU A 31 -4.48 10.19 4.55
CA LEU A 31 -4.90 11.58 4.68
C LEU A 31 -3.75 12.52 5.04
N ALA A 32 -2.76 12.03 5.79
CA ALA A 32 -1.60 12.80 6.21
C ALA A 32 -0.51 12.94 5.13
N GLN A 33 -0.69 12.39 3.93
CA GLN A 33 0.31 12.48 2.86
C GLN A 33 0.51 13.93 2.39
N SER A 34 1.78 14.36 2.31
CA SER A 34 2.16 15.68 1.78
C SER A 34 1.84 15.83 0.29
N PHE A 35 1.82 14.71 -0.43
CA PHE A 35 1.24 14.60 -1.75
C PHE A 35 -0.14 13.93 -1.62
N PRO A 36 -1.25 14.67 -1.78
CA PRO A 36 -2.58 14.11 -1.54
C PRO A 36 -2.90 13.02 -2.56
N ALA A 37 -3.43 11.90 -2.06
CA ALA A 37 -3.99 10.88 -2.93
C ALA A 37 -5.16 11.46 -3.76
N PHE A 38 -5.30 11.02 -5.00
CA PHE A 38 -6.40 11.41 -5.87
C PHE A 38 -7.71 10.76 -5.44
N GLU A 39 -7.62 9.49 -5.02
CA GLU A 39 -8.73 8.71 -4.50
C GLU A 39 -8.21 7.59 -3.60
N CYS A 40 -9.06 7.09 -2.71
CA CYS A 40 -8.77 5.94 -1.87
C CYS A 40 -9.91 4.92 -1.99
N ILE A 41 -9.55 3.70 -2.39
CA ILE A 41 -10.44 2.58 -2.65
C ILE A 41 -10.24 1.57 -1.53
N ILE A 42 -11.23 1.50 -0.64
CA ILE A 42 -11.22 0.67 0.55
C ILE A 42 -12.18 -0.50 0.33
N ILE A 43 -11.68 -1.73 0.44
CA ILE A 43 -12.47 -2.94 0.22
C ILE A 43 -12.42 -3.80 1.48
N ASP A 44 -13.52 -3.83 2.21
CA ASP A 44 -13.73 -4.72 3.35
C ASP A 44 -14.11 -6.13 2.87
N ASP A 45 -13.28 -7.11 3.18
CA ASP A 45 -13.42 -8.50 2.75
C ASP A 45 -14.30 -9.31 3.71
N ALA A 46 -15.50 -8.79 3.98
CA ALA A 46 -16.48 -9.32 4.91
C ALA A 46 -15.95 -9.47 6.34
N SER A 47 -15.40 -8.39 6.91
CA SER A 47 -14.94 -8.38 8.31
C SER A 47 -16.07 -8.73 9.27
N GLN A 48 -15.73 -9.43 10.35
CA GLN A 48 -16.65 -9.79 11.44
C GLN A 48 -16.44 -8.92 12.69
N ASP A 49 -15.37 -8.14 12.73
CA ASP A 49 -15.15 -7.12 13.74
C ASP A 49 -15.72 -5.76 13.31
N ALA A 50 -15.36 -4.70 14.03
CA ALA A 50 -15.85 -3.35 13.77
C ALA A 50 -15.14 -2.63 12.59
N SER A 51 -14.37 -3.33 11.74
CA SER A 51 -13.59 -2.70 10.66
C SER A 51 -14.46 -1.87 9.74
N TRP A 52 -15.61 -2.42 9.33
CA TRP A 52 -16.52 -1.75 8.42
C TRP A 52 -17.10 -0.46 8.99
N GLU A 53 -17.53 -0.49 10.26
CA GLU A 53 -18.04 0.68 10.98
C GLU A 53 -16.96 1.76 11.13
N VAL A 54 -15.72 1.36 11.42
CA VAL A 54 -14.57 2.28 11.52
C VAL A 54 -14.29 2.92 10.16
N ILE A 55 -14.28 2.15 9.07
CA ILE A 55 -14.09 2.68 7.70
C ILE A 55 -15.18 3.72 7.38
N GLN A 56 -16.45 3.34 7.57
CA GLN A 56 -17.58 4.20 7.24
C GLN A 56 -17.53 5.52 8.03
N SER A 57 -17.33 5.44 9.34
CA SER A 57 -17.26 6.64 10.20
C SER A 57 -16.06 7.53 9.84
N THR A 58 -14.89 6.94 9.59
CA THR A 58 -13.67 7.70 9.25
C THR A 58 -13.84 8.46 7.92
N CYS A 59 -14.31 7.78 6.88
CA CYS A 59 -14.52 8.40 5.55
C CYS A 59 -15.62 9.47 5.58
N GLN A 60 -16.64 9.33 6.43
CA GLN A 60 -17.67 10.37 6.61
C GLN A 60 -17.10 11.66 7.23
N THR A 61 -16.10 11.54 8.11
CA THR A 61 -15.49 12.70 8.78
C THR A 61 -14.43 13.43 7.94
N ALA A 62 -13.98 12.85 6.82
CA ALA A 62 -12.99 13.42 5.90
C ALA A 62 -13.56 13.55 4.47
N PRO A 63 -14.61 14.36 4.25
CA PRO A 63 -15.36 14.40 2.99
C PRO A 63 -14.60 15.00 1.80
N GLU A 64 -13.44 15.64 2.04
CA GLU A 64 -12.57 16.22 1.01
C GLU A 64 -11.84 15.17 0.15
N MET A 65 -11.69 13.95 0.67
CA MET A 65 -11.08 12.84 -0.05
C MET A 65 -12.13 12.09 -0.88
N ARG A 66 -11.74 11.65 -2.09
CA ARG A 66 -12.59 10.80 -2.92
C ARG A 66 -12.49 9.35 -2.42
N TRP A 67 -13.51 8.92 -1.67
CA TRP A 67 -13.60 7.56 -1.14
C TRP A 67 -14.40 6.62 -2.04
N HIS A 68 -13.91 5.39 -2.19
CA HIS A 68 -14.65 4.26 -2.72
C HIS A 68 -14.65 3.14 -1.68
N CYS A 69 -15.67 3.10 -0.82
CA CYS A 69 -15.78 2.09 0.24
C CYS A 69 -16.74 0.97 -0.21
N LEU A 70 -16.23 -0.24 -0.38
CA LEU A 70 -17.01 -1.43 -0.75
C LEU A 70 -16.83 -2.52 0.30
N ARG A 71 -17.81 -3.42 0.37
CA ARG A 71 -17.78 -4.59 1.24
C ARG A 71 -18.20 -5.83 0.47
N HIS A 72 -17.44 -6.90 0.61
CA HIS A 72 -17.81 -8.21 0.07
C HIS A 72 -18.87 -8.89 0.95
N ASP A 73 -19.68 -9.76 0.33
CA ASP A 73 -20.65 -10.59 1.06
C ASP A 73 -20.00 -11.76 1.81
N ALA A 74 -18.80 -12.16 1.41
CA ALA A 74 -18.00 -13.22 2.02
C ALA A 74 -16.51 -12.91 1.88
N ASN A 75 -15.67 -13.51 2.72
CA ASN A 75 -14.21 -13.38 2.62
C ASN A 75 -13.72 -14.10 1.35
N LEU A 76 -13.15 -13.33 0.42
CA LEU A 76 -12.57 -13.78 -0.85
C LEU A 76 -11.04 -13.77 -0.83
N GLY A 77 -10.44 -13.26 0.25
CA GLY A 77 -9.01 -13.08 0.46
C GLY A 77 -8.49 -11.75 -0.10
N ALA A 78 -7.39 -11.28 0.50
CA ALA A 78 -6.73 -10.03 0.11
C ALA A 78 -6.44 -9.89 -1.41
N PRO A 79 -6.02 -10.94 -2.15
CA PRO A 79 -5.81 -10.82 -3.59
C PRO A 79 -7.08 -10.44 -4.36
N ALA A 80 -8.25 -10.95 -3.97
CA ALA A 80 -9.52 -10.60 -4.61
C ALA A 80 -9.87 -9.13 -4.35
N SER A 81 -9.75 -8.67 -3.10
CA SER A 81 -9.96 -7.27 -2.72
C SER A 81 -9.00 -6.34 -3.43
N ILE A 82 -7.70 -6.67 -3.48
CA ILE A 82 -6.70 -5.88 -4.21
C ILE A 82 -7.08 -5.82 -5.70
N ASN A 83 -7.34 -6.96 -6.35
CA ASN A 83 -7.68 -6.99 -7.78
C ASN A 83 -8.91 -6.14 -8.11
N GLN A 84 -9.95 -6.21 -7.29
CA GLN A 84 -11.13 -5.35 -7.45
C GLN A 84 -10.78 -3.87 -7.26
N GLY A 85 -9.93 -3.54 -6.29
CA GLY A 85 -9.44 -2.17 -6.10
C GLY A 85 -8.65 -1.66 -7.31
N LEU A 86 -7.79 -2.51 -7.89
CA LEU A 86 -7.04 -2.19 -9.10
C LEU A 86 -7.95 -1.94 -10.31
N GLN A 87 -9.06 -2.67 -10.43
CA GLN A 87 -10.05 -2.46 -11.51
C GLN A 87 -10.81 -1.14 -11.37
N LEU A 88 -10.96 -0.63 -10.14
CA LEU A 88 -11.67 0.62 -9.86
C LEU A 88 -10.77 1.85 -9.97
N ALA A 89 -9.45 1.68 -9.88
CA ALA A 89 -8.46 2.75 -9.86
C ALA A 89 -8.44 3.57 -11.17
N GLN A 90 -8.40 4.89 -11.04
CA GLN A 90 -8.41 5.89 -12.11
C GLN A 90 -7.17 6.81 -12.09
N GLY A 91 -6.23 6.56 -11.18
CA GLY A 91 -4.97 7.29 -11.05
C GLY A 91 -3.96 6.92 -12.13
N ASP A 92 -3.02 7.83 -12.39
CA ASP A 92 -1.86 7.55 -13.25
C ASP A 92 -0.90 6.55 -12.57
N TYR A 93 -0.89 6.56 -11.24
CA TYR A 93 -0.17 5.63 -10.39
C TYR A 93 -1.12 4.97 -9.38
N ILE A 94 -0.73 3.79 -8.93
CA ILE A 94 -1.42 2.99 -7.93
C ILE A 94 -0.45 2.70 -6.78
N ALA A 95 -0.93 2.85 -5.55
CA ALA A 95 -0.25 2.44 -4.33
C ALA A 95 -1.17 1.50 -3.55
N ILE A 96 -0.63 0.42 -2.98
CA ILE A 96 -1.40 -0.50 -2.13
C ILE A 96 -0.99 -0.26 -0.68
N LEU A 97 -1.96 -0.12 0.22
CA LEU A 97 -1.73 -0.02 1.67
C LEU A 97 -2.50 -1.14 2.36
N ASN A 98 -1.83 -2.06 3.05
CA ASN A 98 -2.54 -3.01 3.90
C ASN A 98 -3.10 -2.30 5.13
N SER A 99 -4.24 -2.78 5.64
CA SER A 99 -5.00 -2.12 6.71
C SER A 99 -4.38 -2.17 8.10
N ASP A 100 -3.31 -2.94 8.28
CA ASP A 100 -2.46 -3.03 9.46
C ASP A 100 -1.13 -2.28 9.32
N ASP A 101 -0.88 -1.62 8.18
CA ASP A 101 0.31 -0.82 7.92
C ASP A 101 0.03 0.69 8.04
N VAL A 102 1.12 1.47 8.14
CA VAL A 102 1.09 2.93 8.22
C VAL A 102 2.18 3.50 7.31
N TRP A 103 1.85 4.55 6.56
CA TRP A 103 2.83 5.25 5.73
C TRP A 103 3.45 6.46 6.40
N ASP A 104 4.72 6.70 6.07
CA ASP A 104 5.38 7.99 6.28
C ASP A 104 4.69 9.09 5.46
N ALA A 105 4.59 10.31 6.02
CA ALA A 105 3.85 11.43 5.43
C ALA A 105 4.40 11.88 4.05
N GLU A 106 5.66 11.62 3.74
CA GLU A 106 6.28 12.01 2.47
C GLU A 106 6.33 10.87 1.44
N ARG A 107 5.77 9.69 1.77
CA ARG A 107 5.89 8.49 0.93
C ARG A 107 5.42 8.72 -0.50
N LEU A 108 4.19 9.19 -0.71
CA LEU A 108 3.63 9.38 -2.05
C LEU A 108 4.41 10.43 -2.85
N GLN A 109 4.81 11.53 -2.21
CA GLN A 109 5.60 12.58 -2.85
C GLN A 109 6.91 12.02 -3.39
N ARG A 110 7.64 11.26 -2.57
CA ARG A 110 8.93 10.67 -2.94
C ARG A 110 8.78 9.67 -4.08
N LEU A 111 7.75 8.83 -4.05
CA LEU A 111 7.53 7.80 -5.06
C LEU A 111 7.11 8.37 -6.40
N VAL A 112 6.20 9.35 -6.43
CA VAL A 112 5.82 10.06 -7.65
C VAL A 112 7.03 10.74 -8.27
N THR A 113 7.82 11.47 -7.47
CA THR A 113 9.06 12.11 -7.96
C THR A 113 10.05 11.08 -8.51
N LEU A 114 10.27 9.96 -7.82
CA LEU A 114 11.17 8.92 -8.27
C LEU A 114 10.71 8.29 -9.59
N ALA A 115 9.44 7.92 -9.68
CA ALA A 115 8.85 7.33 -10.88
C ALA A 115 8.96 8.25 -12.09
N GLU A 116 8.67 9.55 -11.93
CA GLU A 116 8.72 10.52 -13.03
C GLU A 116 10.14 10.85 -13.49
N THR A 117 11.04 11.06 -12.52
CA THR A 117 12.42 11.47 -12.81
C THR A 117 13.24 10.36 -13.44
N GLN A 118 13.00 9.11 -13.03
CA GLN A 118 13.71 7.95 -13.56
C GLN A 118 12.93 7.19 -14.63
N GLY A 119 11.64 7.49 -14.84
CA GLY A 119 10.79 6.80 -15.80
C GLY A 119 10.54 5.34 -15.41
N LEU A 120 10.24 5.09 -14.12
CA LEU A 120 10.01 3.75 -13.58
C LEU A 120 8.52 3.41 -13.61
N ASP A 121 8.21 2.17 -14.01
CA ASP A 121 6.83 1.66 -14.02
C ASP A 121 6.42 0.96 -12.73
N PHE A 122 7.40 0.48 -11.96
CA PHE A 122 7.19 -0.23 -10.70
C PHE A 122 8.29 0.13 -9.70
N ILE A 123 7.89 0.40 -8.46
CA ILE A 123 8.76 0.69 -7.32
C ILE A 123 8.26 -0.14 -6.14
N SER A 124 9.20 -0.77 -5.43
CA SER A 124 8.99 -1.36 -4.12
C SER A 124 9.88 -0.65 -3.10
N THR A 125 9.37 -0.45 -1.89
CA THR A 125 10.14 0.17 -0.80
C THR A 125 10.52 -0.82 0.28
N ASP A 126 11.55 -0.48 1.06
CA ASP A 126 11.81 -1.18 2.33
C ASP A 126 10.67 -0.93 3.33
N VAL A 127 10.62 -1.72 4.40
CA VAL A 127 9.62 -1.63 5.47
C VAL A 127 10.28 -1.58 6.84
N ALA A 128 9.66 -0.86 7.77
CA ALA A 128 10.03 -0.88 9.19
C ALA A 128 8.97 -1.68 9.95
N VAL A 129 9.40 -2.49 10.92
CA VAL A 129 8.49 -3.31 11.72
C VAL A 129 7.95 -2.48 12.89
N LEU A 130 6.63 -2.47 13.02
CA LEU A 130 5.92 -1.87 14.15
C LEU A 130 5.48 -2.97 15.13
N ASP A 131 5.44 -2.65 16.42
CA ASP A 131 4.79 -3.49 17.43
C ASP A 131 3.25 -3.34 17.38
N ALA A 132 2.54 -4.10 18.22
CA ALA A 132 1.07 -4.07 18.24
C ALA A 132 0.49 -2.71 18.66
N ASP A 133 1.29 -1.87 19.31
CA ASP A 133 0.93 -0.53 19.77
C ASP A 133 1.44 0.55 18.79
N SER A 134 1.88 0.14 17.60
CA SER A 134 2.36 0.98 16.50
C SER A 134 3.66 1.74 16.80
N HIS A 135 4.51 1.22 17.68
CA HIS A 135 5.85 1.75 17.90
C HIS A 135 6.90 0.99 17.07
N PRO A 136 7.97 1.65 16.58
CA PRO A 136 9.08 0.96 15.94
C PRO A 136 9.66 -0.11 16.85
N LYS A 137 9.79 -1.33 16.34
CA LYS A 137 10.32 -2.45 17.12
C LYS A 137 11.85 -2.50 16.98
N GLU A 138 12.56 -2.18 18.06
CA GLU A 138 14.05 -2.18 18.08
C GLU A 138 14.68 -3.49 18.57
N GLN A 139 13.94 -4.39 19.22
CA GLN A 139 14.49 -5.63 19.79
C GLN A 139 13.55 -6.84 19.63
N ASP A 140 14.15 -8.04 19.54
CA ASP A 140 13.52 -9.34 19.26
C ASP A 140 12.75 -9.38 17.95
N GLU A 141 13.50 -9.15 16.88
CA GLU A 141 13.03 -9.34 15.51
C GLU A 141 12.58 -10.80 15.30
N PRO A 142 11.32 -11.03 14.87
CA PRO A 142 10.88 -12.35 14.46
C PRO A 142 11.84 -12.95 13.44
N HIS A 143 12.00 -14.28 13.44
CA HIS A 143 12.90 -14.99 12.52
C HIS A 143 12.73 -14.61 11.03
N TRP A 144 11.53 -14.17 10.63
CA TRP A 144 11.27 -13.73 9.27
C TRP A 144 11.90 -12.37 8.94
N VAL A 145 12.13 -11.48 9.91
CA VAL A 145 12.81 -10.19 9.69
C VAL A 145 14.29 -10.43 9.42
N ALA A 146 14.96 -11.26 10.22
CA ALA A 146 16.35 -11.67 9.95
C ALA A 146 16.49 -12.36 8.58
N TRP A 147 15.52 -13.18 8.18
CA TRP A 147 15.47 -13.78 6.85
C TRP A 147 15.30 -12.71 5.75
N PHE A 148 14.41 -11.74 5.95
CA PHE A 148 14.19 -10.64 5.02
C PHE A 148 15.43 -9.73 4.88
N GLU A 149 16.07 -9.37 5.99
CA GLU A 149 17.35 -8.65 5.99
C GLU A 149 18.43 -9.44 5.24
N GLY A 150 18.48 -10.76 5.40
CA GLY A 150 19.35 -11.64 4.63
C GLY A 150 19.09 -11.57 3.13
N LEU A 151 17.82 -11.56 2.69
CA LEU A 151 17.47 -11.40 1.27
C LEU A 151 17.85 -10.01 0.73
N LYS A 152 17.69 -8.95 1.54
CA LYS A 152 18.10 -7.60 1.18
C LYS A 152 19.62 -7.52 1.00
N GLN A 153 20.38 -8.13 1.91
CA GLN A 153 21.84 -8.20 1.80
C GLN A 153 22.28 -9.00 0.57
N ASP A 154 21.64 -10.14 0.30
CA ASP A 154 21.90 -10.94 -0.91
C ASP A 154 21.70 -10.12 -2.18
N TYR A 155 20.61 -9.33 -2.27
CA TYR A 155 20.38 -8.43 -3.40
C TYR A 155 21.42 -7.30 -3.46
N ALA A 156 21.75 -6.69 -2.32
CA ALA A 156 22.75 -5.62 -2.26
C ALA A 156 24.12 -6.10 -2.79
N ASP A 157 24.51 -7.32 -2.43
CA ASP A 157 25.79 -7.91 -2.82
C ASP A 157 25.80 -8.38 -4.28
N GLN A 158 24.73 -9.01 -4.76
CA GLN A 158 24.70 -9.65 -6.07
C GLN A 158 24.17 -8.74 -7.17
N GLN A 159 23.32 -7.77 -6.83
CA GLN A 159 22.55 -6.95 -7.78
C GLN A 159 21.78 -7.79 -8.82
N ASP A 160 21.45 -9.03 -8.47
CA ASP A 160 20.71 -9.98 -9.31
C ASP A 160 19.33 -10.23 -8.71
N PHE A 161 18.35 -9.47 -9.21
CA PHE A 161 16.97 -9.54 -8.74
C PHE A 161 16.36 -10.94 -8.91
N TRP A 162 16.67 -11.64 -10.00
CA TRP A 162 16.08 -12.96 -10.29
C TRP A 162 16.64 -14.03 -9.37
N ALA A 163 17.96 -13.99 -9.11
CA ALA A 163 18.58 -14.89 -8.16
C ALA A 163 18.04 -14.65 -6.73
N THR A 164 17.87 -13.38 -6.32
CA THR A 164 17.26 -13.06 -5.03
C THR A 164 15.81 -13.56 -4.95
N LEU A 165 15.00 -13.34 -5.98
CA LEU A 165 13.60 -13.76 -6.00
C LEU A 165 13.44 -15.30 -5.89
N LEU A 166 14.35 -16.06 -6.51
CA LEU A 166 14.39 -17.52 -6.38
C LEU A 166 14.74 -18.00 -4.97
N ARG A 167 15.46 -17.20 -4.19
CA ARG A 167 15.81 -17.48 -2.79
C ARG A 167 14.69 -17.12 -1.83
N GLY A 168 13.87 -16.14 -2.19
CA GLY A 168 12.71 -15.74 -1.41
C GLY A 168 12.09 -14.44 -1.89
N ASN A 169 10.90 -14.14 -1.37
CA ASN A 169 10.20 -12.90 -1.66
C ASN A 169 10.87 -11.72 -0.93
N CYS A 170 11.85 -11.09 -1.58
CA CYS A 170 12.52 -9.88 -1.09
C CYS A 170 11.67 -8.61 -1.19
N LEU A 171 10.41 -8.72 -1.64
CA LEU A 171 9.46 -7.62 -1.63
C LEU A 171 8.51 -7.65 -0.43
N ILE A 172 8.48 -8.75 0.32
CA ILE A 172 7.82 -8.97 1.61
C ILE A 172 6.30 -8.79 1.71
N THR A 173 5.75 -7.66 1.28
CA THR A 173 4.33 -7.29 1.41
C THR A 173 3.89 -6.50 0.18
N THR A 174 2.62 -6.56 -0.19
CA THR A 174 2.08 -5.70 -1.26
C THR A 174 2.02 -4.23 -0.87
N SER A 175 2.04 -3.92 0.43
CA SER A 175 1.90 -2.56 0.99
C SER A 175 3.05 -1.60 0.61
N ASN A 176 4.16 -2.14 0.12
CA ASN A 176 5.30 -1.36 -0.34
C ASN A 176 5.29 -1.11 -1.86
N PHE A 177 4.28 -1.61 -2.59
CA PHE A 177 4.19 -1.45 -4.05
C PHE A 177 3.69 -0.07 -4.44
N PHE A 178 4.28 0.45 -5.51
CA PHE A 178 3.85 1.65 -6.21
C PHE A 178 4.14 1.47 -7.70
N PHE A 179 3.14 1.62 -8.56
CA PHE A 179 3.29 1.31 -9.99
C PHE A 179 2.35 2.12 -10.87
N THR A 180 2.65 2.16 -12.16
CA THR A 180 1.83 2.89 -13.14
C THR A 180 0.49 2.19 -13.37
N GLY A 181 -0.59 2.96 -13.49
CA GLY A 181 -1.92 2.42 -13.82
C GLY A 181 -1.98 1.78 -15.21
N ALA A 182 -1.06 2.14 -16.10
CA ALA A 182 -0.91 1.53 -17.43
C ALA A 182 -0.66 0.01 -17.37
N CYS A 183 -0.05 -0.50 -16.29
CA CYS A 183 0.15 -1.93 -16.05
C CYS A 183 -1.17 -2.73 -15.94
N MET A 184 -2.30 -2.06 -15.68
CA MET A 184 -3.61 -2.69 -15.50
C MET A 184 -4.47 -2.71 -16.78
N SER A 185 -4.02 -2.07 -17.86
CA SER A 185 -4.80 -1.88 -19.10
C SER A 185 -4.56 -2.96 -20.17
N GLY A 186 -3.98 -4.10 -19.78
CA GLY A 186 -3.56 -5.20 -20.66
C GLY A 186 -4.61 -6.28 -20.86
#